data_AF-T0I5S6-F1
#
_entry.id   AF-T0I5S6-F1
#
_cell.length_a   1.000
_cell.length_b   1.000
_cell.length_c   1.000
_cell.angle_alpha   90.00
_cell.angle_beta   90.00
_cell.angle_gamma   90.00
#
_symmetry.space_group_name_H-M   'P 1'
#
loop_
_entity.id
_entity.type
_entity.pdbx_description
1 polymer ?
#
loop_
_entity_poly.entity_id
_entity_poly.type
_entity_poly.pdbx_seq_one_letter_code
_entity_poly.pdbx_strand_id
1 'polypeptide(L)'
;MKTLSDRDTVEDITENPYMQYFIGLNAFVDKPPFNHSLITHFRKWLGKDIINEVNELITRQAEDTEEPEDRDVPDDTPPSDSEDSDVAGQEEEMKEDPSAETKNSGKLILDVTCTPSDIHYPTDPWLLNTTRKTLEEIIDVLHAPHTGILKKPRSYRHNARKSYLNIVKKKHKTAKMIRKGIGGQLRYIRRNLKNIMALAEKSSLTLLSKRQYRNLLVSQEIYRQQLEMYKQGKRSVEDRILSLHMPFIRPIVRGKTNADVEFGVKLAISVVGGFSYMESLSFDAFNESNTLM
;
A
#
# COMPACT_ATOMS: atom_id res chain seq x y z
N MET A 1 18.93 -0.29 6.45
CA MET A 1 17.64 -0.92 6.75
C MET A 1 17.76 -2.40 6.46
N LYS A 2 17.53 -3.26 7.45
CA LYS A 2 17.45 -4.71 7.26
C LYS A 2 16.24 -4.98 6.36
N THR A 3 16.42 -5.72 5.26
CA THR A 3 15.29 -6.23 4.47
C THR A 3 14.65 -7.36 5.26
N LEU A 4 13.51 -7.09 5.91
CA LEU A 4 12.82 -8.06 6.76
C LEU A 4 11.89 -8.93 5.92
N SER A 5 12.30 -10.15 5.59
CA SER A 5 11.34 -11.14 5.07
C SER A 5 10.49 -11.71 6.21
N ASP A 6 9.34 -12.32 5.89
CA ASP A 6 8.52 -13.01 6.89
C ASP A 6 9.32 -14.09 7.65
N ARG A 7 10.35 -14.67 7.03
CA ARG A 7 11.24 -15.66 7.67
C ARG A 7 12.20 -14.97 8.63
N ASP A 8 12.87 -13.92 8.18
CA ASP A 8 13.82 -13.16 9.01
C ASP A 8 13.10 -12.54 10.22
N THR A 9 11.85 -12.12 10.06
CA THR A 9 11.04 -11.59 11.17
C THR A 9 10.77 -12.66 12.23
N VAL A 10 10.46 -13.89 11.82
CA VAL A 10 10.25 -15.00 12.76
C VAL A 10 11.57 -15.41 13.42
N GLU A 11 12.66 -15.41 12.67
CA GLU A 11 14.01 -15.68 13.20
C GLU A 11 14.41 -14.62 14.24
N ASP A 12 14.20 -13.34 13.94
CA ASP A 12 14.46 -12.23 14.88
C ASP A 12 13.63 -12.36 16.17
N ILE A 13 12.35 -12.75 16.07
CA ILE A 13 11.52 -13.02 17.25
C ILE A 13 12.04 -14.24 18.02
N THR A 14 12.52 -15.27 17.32
CA THR A 14 13.04 -16.50 17.95
C THR A 14 14.33 -16.20 18.72
N GLU A 15 15.21 -15.35 18.20
CA GLU A 15 16.48 -15.02 18.83
C GLU A 15 16.35 -13.99 19.97
N ASN A 16 15.27 -13.21 20.02
CA ASN A 16 15.13 -12.08 20.94
C ASN A 16 14.11 -12.35 22.07
N PRO A 17 14.56 -12.54 23.33
CA PRO A 17 13.68 -12.75 24.48
C PRO A 17 12.65 -11.65 24.70
N TYR A 18 13.00 -10.39 24.42
CA TYR A 18 12.07 -9.26 24.59
C TYR A 18 10.94 -9.28 23.56
N MET A 19 11.23 -9.69 22.32
CA MET A 19 10.19 -9.86 21.30
C MET A 19 9.27 -11.03 21.62
N GLN A 20 9.81 -12.11 22.18
CA GLN A 20 9.01 -13.24 22.66
C GLN A 20 8.08 -12.84 23.81
N TYR A 21 8.60 -12.08 24.77
CA TYR A 21 7.79 -11.54 25.85
C TYR A 21 6.69 -10.61 25.33
N PHE A 22 7.02 -9.73 24.36
CA PHE A 22 6.06 -8.83 23.74
C PHE A 22 4.88 -9.55 23.06
N ILE A 23 5.13 -10.70 22.43
CA ILE A 23 4.06 -11.52 21.84
C ILE A 23 3.32 -12.40 22.86
N GLY A 24 3.59 -12.23 24.16
CA GLY A 24 2.89 -12.91 25.25
C GLY A 24 3.50 -14.25 25.67
N LEU A 25 4.77 -14.55 25.33
CA LEU A 25 5.45 -15.72 25.85
C LEU A 25 6.02 -15.46 27.25
N ASN A 26 5.65 -16.31 28.20
CA ASN A 26 6.08 -16.20 29.60
C ASN A 26 7.55 -16.61 29.82
N ALA A 27 8.15 -17.31 28.87
CA ALA A 27 9.52 -17.81 28.94
C ALA A 27 10.15 -17.85 27.54
N PHE A 28 11.47 -17.76 27.49
CA PHE A 28 12.22 -17.88 26.25
C PHE A 28 12.11 -19.28 25.65
N VAL A 29 11.81 -19.34 24.36
CA VAL A 29 11.66 -20.55 23.56
C VAL A 29 12.62 -20.50 22.38
N ASP A 30 13.54 -21.46 22.30
CA ASP A 30 14.55 -21.59 21.22
C ASP A 30 13.98 -22.23 19.94
N LYS A 31 12.66 -22.11 19.72
CA LYS A 31 11.97 -22.63 18.54
C LYS A 31 11.08 -21.54 17.98
N PRO A 32 10.86 -21.52 16.65
CA PRO A 32 9.95 -20.56 16.04
C PRO A 32 8.58 -20.59 16.71
N PRO A 33 8.09 -19.47 17.27
CA PRO A 33 6.82 -19.45 18.00
C PRO A 33 5.62 -19.72 17.08
N PHE A 34 5.77 -19.43 15.78
CA PHE A 34 4.77 -19.71 14.77
C PHE A 34 5.41 -19.83 13.37
N ASN A 35 4.63 -20.34 12.40
CA ASN A 35 5.09 -20.44 11.02
C ASN A 35 5.11 -19.07 10.34
N HIS A 36 6.19 -18.74 9.62
CA HIS A 36 6.36 -17.47 8.88
C HIS A 36 5.17 -17.11 7.97
N SER A 37 4.43 -18.10 7.45
CA SER A 37 3.25 -17.85 6.62
C SER A 37 2.11 -17.15 7.36
N LEU A 38 2.06 -17.22 8.70
CA LEU A 38 1.07 -16.53 9.52
C LEU A 38 1.29 -15.01 9.59
N ILE A 39 2.52 -14.51 9.39
CA ILE A 39 2.81 -13.06 9.31
C ILE A 39 1.97 -12.39 8.21
N THR A 40 1.75 -13.08 7.10
CA THR A 40 0.89 -12.57 6.02
C THR A 40 -0.58 -12.45 6.45
N HIS A 41 -1.06 -13.34 7.33
CA HIS A 41 -2.42 -13.26 7.88
C HIS A 41 -2.53 -12.12 8.89
N PHE A 42 -1.55 -11.97 9.80
CA PHE A 42 -1.51 -10.86 10.74
C PHE A 42 -1.53 -9.50 10.04
N ARG A 43 -0.74 -9.31 8.98
CA ARG A 43 -0.75 -8.05 8.21
C ARG A 43 -2.09 -7.72 7.54
N LYS A 44 -2.88 -8.73 7.18
CA LYS A 44 -4.22 -8.52 6.61
C LYS A 44 -5.25 -8.21 7.69
N TRP A 45 -5.04 -8.77 8.89
CA TRP A 45 -5.91 -8.59 10.03
C TRP A 45 -5.64 -7.25 10.73
N LEU A 46 -4.38 -6.89 10.97
CA LEU A 46 -3.93 -5.59 11.50
C LEU A 46 -4.08 -4.47 10.46
N GLY A 47 -5.31 -4.23 10.04
CA GLY A 47 -5.66 -3.08 9.20
C GLY A 47 -5.64 -1.78 9.98
N LYS A 48 -5.91 -0.68 9.27
CA LYS A 48 -6.01 0.68 9.83
C LYS A 48 -6.86 0.73 11.09
N ASP A 49 -8.07 0.16 11.02
CA ASP A 49 -9.07 0.28 12.08
C ASP A 49 -8.61 -0.41 13.38
N ILE A 50 -8.06 -1.63 13.27
CA ILE A 50 -7.54 -2.37 14.43
C ILE A 50 -6.31 -1.69 15.01
N ILE A 51 -5.43 -1.14 14.17
CA ILE A 51 -4.26 -0.39 14.66
C ILE A 51 -4.71 0.85 15.44
N ASN A 52 -5.69 1.59 14.92
CA ASN A 52 -6.21 2.76 15.60
C ASN A 52 -6.94 2.38 16.90
N GLU A 53 -7.73 1.31 16.91
CA GLU A 53 -8.40 0.80 18.13
C GLU A 53 -7.38 0.43 19.22
N VAL A 54 -6.30 -0.26 18.84
CA VAL A 54 -5.20 -0.58 19.78
C VAL A 54 -4.54 0.70 20.30
N ASN A 55 -4.29 1.69 19.44
CA ASN A 55 -3.71 2.96 19.86
C ASN A 55 -4.64 3.73 20.81
N GLU A 56 -5.95 3.75 20.56
CA GLU A 56 -6.93 4.34 21.47
C GLU A 56 -6.92 3.67 22.85
N LEU A 57 -6.84 2.33 22.90
CA LEU A 57 -6.76 1.60 24.17
C LEU A 57 -5.48 1.95 24.95
N ILE A 58 -4.35 2.07 24.25
CA ILE A 58 -3.08 2.48 24.87
C ILE A 58 -3.17 3.91 25.40
N THR A 59 -3.75 4.84 24.63
CA THR A 59 -3.92 6.23 25.05
C THR A 59 -4.79 6.34 26.29
N ARG A 60 -5.96 5.67 26.33
CA ARG A 60 -6.83 5.65 27.52
C ARG A 60 -6.10 5.12 28.75
N GLN A 61 -5.35 4.03 28.60
CA GLN A 61 -4.59 3.45 29.70
C GLN A 61 -3.49 4.39 30.21
N ALA A 62 -2.85 5.15 29.32
CA ALA A 62 -1.86 6.16 29.71
C ALA A 62 -2.51 7.33 30.46
N GLU A 63 -3.68 7.81 29.99
CA GLU A 63 -4.46 8.85 30.68
C GLU A 63 -4.92 8.40 32.07
N ASP A 64 -5.39 7.15 32.22
CA ASP A 64 -5.78 6.56 33.50
C ASP A 64 -4.59 6.39 34.47
N THR A 65 -3.36 6.34 33.95
CA THR A 65 -2.13 6.25 34.76
C THR A 65 -1.60 7.64 35.15
N GLU A 66 -2.01 8.68 34.42
CA GLU A 66 -1.69 10.09 34.66
C GLU A 66 -2.85 10.82 35.40
N GLU A 67 -3.32 10.31 36.53
CA GLU A 67 -4.10 11.13 37.48
C GLU A 67 -3.17 12.03 38.33
N PRO A 68 -3.63 13.24 38.73
CA PRO A 68 -2.78 14.41 38.88
C PRO A 68 -1.94 14.39 40.16
N GLU A 69 -0.63 14.62 40.04
CA GLU A 69 0.15 15.12 41.17
C GLU A 69 -0.46 16.47 41.61
N ASP A 70 -0.81 16.54 42.89
CA ASP A 70 -1.34 17.69 43.62
C ASP A 70 -0.66 18.99 43.16
N ARG A 71 -1.40 19.83 42.43
CA ARG A 71 -1.01 21.23 42.30
C ARG A 71 -1.41 21.94 43.58
N ASP A 72 -0.43 22.10 44.45
CA ASP A 72 -0.46 23.02 45.58
C ASP A 72 -1.18 24.32 45.22
N VAL A 73 -2.25 24.60 45.95
CA VAL A 73 -2.96 25.87 45.94
C VAL A 73 -2.06 26.92 46.58
N PRO A 74 -1.67 28.01 45.90
CA PRO A 74 -1.22 29.21 46.59
C PRO A 74 -2.49 29.99 46.97
N ASP A 75 -2.83 29.87 48.25
CA ASP A 75 -3.69 30.79 48.97
C ASP A 75 -3.07 32.19 48.91
N ASP A 76 -3.68 33.10 48.16
CA ASP A 76 -3.40 34.53 48.27
C ASP A 76 -4.68 35.31 47.94
N THR A 77 -5.50 35.47 48.97
CA THR A 77 -6.47 36.58 49.03
C THR A 77 -5.89 37.67 49.92
N PRO A 78 -5.95 38.94 49.50
CA PRO A 78 -6.22 40.01 50.47
C PRO A 78 -7.45 40.86 50.11
N PRO A 79 -8.11 41.47 51.12
CA PRO A 79 -9.49 41.95 51.06
C PRO A 79 -9.60 43.47 50.81
N SER A 80 -10.76 43.94 50.32
CA SER A 80 -11.35 45.29 50.55
C SER A 80 -12.59 45.45 49.63
N ASP A 81 -13.80 45.31 50.18
CA ASP A 81 -14.75 46.36 50.62
C ASP A 81 -15.51 47.08 49.49
N SER A 82 -16.81 46.79 49.36
CA SER A 82 -17.90 47.79 49.34
C SER A 82 -19.28 47.13 49.42
N GLU A 83 -20.15 47.80 50.15
CA GLU A 83 -21.39 47.38 50.81
C GLU A 83 -22.64 47.36 49.89
N ASP A 84 -23.64 46.57 50.33
CA ASP A 84 -25.11 46.74 50.25
C ASP A 84 -25.79 46.92 48.87
N SER A 85 -26.90 46.25 48.51
CA SER A 85 -28.01 45.68 49.29
C SER A 85 -28.97 44.90 48.37
N ASP A 86 -29.78 44.05 49.00
CA ASP A 86 -31.15 43.64 48.66
C ASP A 86 -31.49 42.41 47.80
N VAL A 87 -32.49 41.72 48.35
CA VAL A 87 -32.95 40.34 48.21
C VAL A 87 -34.11 40.24 47.22
N ALA A 88 -34.12 39.22 46.36
CA ALA A 88 -35.31 38.40 46.06
C ALA A 88 -34.95 37.30 45.03
N GLY A 89 -35.19 36.04 45.39
CA GLY A 89 -34.94 34.91 44.53
C GLY A 89 -35.96 34.76 43.40
N GLN A 90 -35.56 34.03 42.35
CA GLN A 90 -36.40 33.08 41.62
C GLN A 90 -35.53 32.28 40.62
N GLU A 91 -35.55 30.96 40.83
CA GLU A 91 -35.57 29.88 39.82
C GLU A 91 -34.50 29.93 38.71
N GLU A 92 -33.44 29.13 38.90
CA GLU A 92 -32.50 28.74 37.84
C GLU A 92 -33.23 27.90 36.78
N GLU A 93 -33.68 28.55 35.70
CA GLU A 93 -33.81 27.89 34.41
C GLU A 93 -32.40 27.49 33.92
N MET A 94 -32.13 26.18 33.87
CA MET A 94 -31.02 25.63 33.11
C MET A 94 -31.19 26.00 31.62
N LYS A 95 -30.59 27.12 31.22
CA LYS A 95 -30.32 27.41 29.81
C LYS A 95 -29.00 26.74 29.46
N GLU A 96 -29.10 25.66 28.69
CA GLU A 96 -27.97 25.09 27.96
C GLU A 96 -27.40 26.16 27.03
N ASP A 97 -26.27 26.76 27.41
CA ASP A 97 -25.46 27.57 26.52
C ASP A 97 -24.80 26.65 25.47
N PRO A 98 -25.03 26.83 24.15
CA PRO A 98 -24.44 25.98 23.12
C PRO A 98 -22.97 26.28 22.81
N SER A 99 -22.26 27.04 23.64
CA SER A 99 -20.92 27.54 23.34
C SER A 99 -19.90 27.19 24.42
N ALA A 100 -19.88 25.93 24.86
CA ALA A 100 -18.65 25.37 25.42
C ALA A 100 -17.63 25.26 24.28
N GLU A 101 -16.98 26.38 23.95
CA GLU A 101 -15.75 26.40 23.17
C GLU A 101 -14.79 25.44 23.87
N THR A 102 -14.63 24.24 23.30
CA THR A 102 -13.56 23.33 23.67
C THR A 102 -12.27 24.11 23.52
N LYS A 103 -11.67 24.53 24.64
CA LYS A 103 -10.39 25.24 24.63
C LYS A 103 -9.41 24.38 23.83
N ASN A 104 -8.92 24.92 22.72
CA ASN A 104 -7.89 24.27 21.91
C ASN A 104 -6.68 23.99 22.81
N SER A 105 -6.48 22.74 23.20
CA SER A 105 -5.36 22.33 24.07
C SER A 105 -4.60 21.17 23.45
N GLY A 106 -3.27 21.25 23.52
CA GLY A 106 -2.37 20.23 22.99
C GLY A 106 -1.71 20.61 21.67
N LYS A 107 -0.83 19.72 21.19
CA LYS A 107 -0.09 19.85 19.93
C LYS A 107 -0.47 18.67 19.03
N LEU A 108 -1.09 18.97 17.88
CA LEU A 108 -1.35 18.02 16.81
C LEU A 108 -0.24 18.12 15.76
N ILE A 109 0.45 17.02 15.49
CA ILE A 109 1.41 16.92 14.39
C ILE A 109 0.78 16.07 13.30
N LEU A 110 0.73 16.59 12.08
CA LEU A 110 0.22 15.87 10.92
C LEU A 110 1.35 15.69 9.93
N ASP A 111 1.60 14.45 9.52
CA ASP A 111 2.60 14.14 8.50
C ASP A 111 2.01 13.18 7.46
N VAL A 112 2.47 13.34 6.22
CA VAL A 112 2.04 12.50 5.10
C VAL A 112 3.26 11.91 4.44
N THR A 113 3.31 10.58 4.41
CA THR A 113 4.45 9.83 3.91
C THR A 113 4.02 8.78 2.91
N CYS A 114 4.91 8.41 2.00
CA CYS A 114 4.71 7.29 1.09
C CYS A 114 5.61 6.14 1.54
N THR A 115 5.02 5.00 1.87
CA THR A 115 5.78 3.79 2.18
C THR A 115 6.05 3.01 0.90
N PRO A 116 7.33 2.75 0.56
CA PRO A 116 7.67 2.08 -0.69
C PRO A 116 7.16 0.65 -0.67
N SER A 117 6.46 0.26 -1.73
CA SER A 117 6.07 -1.12 -1.97
C SER A 117 7.21 -1.90 -2.62
N ASP A 118 7.32 -3.18 -2.31
CA ASP A 118 8.28 -4.09 -2.92
C ASP A 118 7.87 -4.45 -4.36
N ILE A 119 8.12 -3.50 -5.27
CA ILE A 119 7.95 -3.68 -6.70
C ILE A 119 9.24 -3.36 -7.45
N HIS A 120 9.45 -4.07 -8.55
CA HIS A 120 10.49 -3.69 -9.49
C HIS A 120 10.18 -2.31 -10.06
N TYR A 121 11.20 -1.46 -10.16
CA TYR A 121 11.07 -0.13 -10.75
C TYR A 121 10.33 -0.18 -12.11
N PRO A 122 9.18 0.52 -12.25
CA PRO A 122 8.26 0.27 -13.35
C PRO A 122 8.76 0.93 -14.64
N THR A 123 9.15 0.10 -15.60
CA THR A 123 9.50 0.55 -16.95
C THR A 123 8.66 -0.19 -17.97
N ASP A 124 8.20 0.49 -19.03
CA ASP A 124 7.36 -0.13 -20.06
C ASP A 124 7.99 -1.38 -20.68
N PRO A 125 9.30 -1.41 -21.02
CA PRO A 125 9.92 -2.63 -21.54
C PRO A 125 9.88 -3.79 -20.54
N TRP A 126 10.06 -3.52 -19.25
CA TRP A 126 10.00 -4.54 -18.19
C TRP A 126 8.57 -5.05 -18.02
N LEU A 127 7.60 -4.15 -17.85
CA LEU A 127 6.19 -4.47 -17.64
C LEU A 127 5.65 -5.32 -18.79
N LEU A 128 5.91 -4.92 -20.04
CA LEU A 128 5.49 -5.65 -21.23
C LEU A 128 6.17 -7.02 -21.35
N ASN A 129 7.46 -7.13 -20.97
CA ASN A 129 8.13 -8.42 -20.97
C ASN A 129 7.57 -9.38 -19.90
N THR A 130 7.27 -8.87 -18.70
CA THR A 130 6.63 -9.63 -17.62
C THR A 130 5.22 -10.09 -18.03
N THR A 131 4.46 -9.18 -18.66
CA THR A 131 3.13 -9.47 -19.24
C THR A 131 3.23 -10.57 -20.30
N ARG A 132 4.15 -10.43 -21.26
CA ARG A 132 4.37 -11.44 -22.31
C ARG A 132 4.68 -12.83 -21.73
N LYS A 133 5.58 -12.91 -20.75
CA LYS A 133 5.95 -14.18 -20.09
C LYS A 133 4.74 -14.81 -19.40
N THR A 134 3.97 -14.01 -18.67
CA THR A 134 2.78 -14.50 -17.97
C THR A 134 1.73 -15.05 -18.93
N LEU A 135 1.48 -14.37 -20.05
CA LEU A 135 0.59 -14.88 -21.10
C LEU A 135 1.13 -16.16 -21.75
N GLU A 136 2.45 -16.27 -21.92
CA GLU A 136 3.08 -17.49 -22.43
C GLU A 136 2.90 -18.67 -21.47
N GLU A 137 2.97 -18.47 -20.17
CA GLU A 137 2.69 -19.49 -19.14
C GLU A 137 1.21 -19.91 -19.17
N ILE A 138 0.30 -18.95 -19.30
CA ILE A 138 -1.14 -19.22 -19.43
C ILE A 138 -1.43 -20.08 -20.67
N ILE A 139 -0.79 -19.79 -21.81
CA ILE A 139 -0.88 -20.63 -23.01
C ILE A 139 -0.40 -22.05 -22.73
N ASP A 140 0.67 -22.22 -21.95
CA ASP A 140 1.20 -23.54 -21.60
C ASP A 140 0.18 -24.34 -20.76
N VAL A 141 -0.47 -23.69 -19.79
CA VAL A 141 -1.50 -24.32 -18.95
C VAL A 141 -2.73 -24.71 -19.76
N LEU A 142 -3.27 -23.80 -20.58
CA LEU A 142 -4.46 -24.08 -21.40
C LEU A 142 -4.20 -25.13 -22.48
N HIS A 143 -2.97 -25.24 -22.97
CA HIS A 143 -2.61 -26.24 -23.98
C HIS A 143 -2.31 -27.62 -23.38
N ALA A 144 -1.93 -27.71 -22.11
CA ALA A 144 -1.49 -28.96 -21.48
C ALA A 144 -2.46 -30.15 -21.68
N PRO A 145 -3.80 -30.01 -21.56
CA PRO A 145 -4.74 -31.12 -21.79
C PRO A 145 -4.79 -31.62 -23.23
N HIS A 146 -4.32 -30.82 -24.20
CA HIS A 146 -4.36 -31.13 -25.63
C HIS A 146 -3.00 -31.56 -26.17
N THR A 147 -2.05 -31.87 -25.28
CA THR A 147 -0.73 -32.37 -25.67
C THR A 147 -0.88 -33.68 -26.44
N GLY A 148 -0.34 -33.73 -27.66
CA GLY A 148 -0.47 -34.88 -28.56
C GLY A 148 -1.69 -34.85 -29.49
N ILE A 149 -2.72 -34.06 -29.15
CA ILE A 149 -3.94 -33.94 -29.98
C ILE A 149 -3.86 -32.69 -30.86
N LEU A 150 -3.54 -31.54 -30.27
CA LEU A 150 -3.47 -30.26 -30.98
C LEU A 150 -2.05 -29.73 -30.99
N LYS A 151 -1.63 -29.21 -32.14
CA LYS A 151 -0.36 -28.51 -32.26
C LYS A 151 -0.39 -27.23 -31.43
N LYS A 152 0.60 -27.08 -30.56
CA LYS A 152 0.76 -25.89 -29.73
C LYS A 152 0.93 -24.63 -30.58
N PRO A 153 0.24 -23.52 -30.24
CA PRO A 153 0.44 -22.25 -30.92
C PRO A 153 1.91 -21.82 -30.91
N ARG A 154 2.41 -21.31 -32.05
CA ARG A 154 3.80 -20.86 -32.17
C ARG A 154 4.08 -19.73 -31.19
N SER A 155 4.99 -19.96 -30.25
CA SER A 155 5.52 -18.95 -29.35
C SER A 155 6.84 -18.37 -29.90
N TYR A 156 7.11 -17.10 -29.58
CA TYR A 156 8.33 -16.40 -30.00
C TYR A 156 9.24 -16.12 -28.79
N ARG A 157 9.21 -16.98 -27.77
CA ARG A 157 9.82 -16.75 -26.45
C ARG A 157 11.28 -16.32 -26.54
N HIS A 158 12.06 -17.06 -27.34
CA HIS A 158 13.49 -16.81 -27.50
C HIS A 158 13.75 -15.46 -28.20
N ASN A 159 13.07 -15.20 -29.31
CA ASN A 159 13.22 -13.95 -30.07
C ASN A 159 12.76 -12.73 -29.27
N ALA A 160 11.63 -12.85 -28.56
CA ALA A 160 11.10 -11.80 -27.71
C ALA A 160 12.01 -11.49 -26.52
N ARG A 161 12.57 -12.53 -25.88
CA ARG A 161 13.57 -12.39 -24.81
C ARG A 161 14.84 -11.73 -25.32
N LYS A 162 15.38 -12.18 -26.46
CA LYS A 162 16.57 -11.59 -27.08
C LYS A 162 16.36 -10.11 -27.39
N SER A 163 15.21 -9.77 -28.00
CA SER A 163 14.84 -8.39 -28.28
C SER A 163 14.73 -7.52 -27.02
N TYR A 164 14.19 -8.06 -25.93
CA TYR A 164 14.13 -7.37 -24.63
C TYR A 164 15.51 -7.15 -24.04
N LEU A 165 16.35 -8.20 -23.99
CA LEU A 165 17.69 -8.14 -23.43
C LEU A 165 18.59 -7.14 -24.18
N ASN A 166 18.46 -7.06 -25.51
CA ASN A 166 19.19 -6.10 -26.33
C ASN A 166 18.89 -4.63 -25.96
N ILE A 167 17.74 -4.36 -25.33
CA ILE A 167 17.36 -3.02 -24.87
C ILE A 167 17.82 -2.81 -23.44
N VAL A 168 17.54 -3.77 -22.55
CA VAL A 168 17.82 -3.62 -21.12
C VAL A 168 19.32 -3.63 -20.83
N LYS A 169 20.12 -4.44 -21.54
CA LYS A 169 21.57 -4.52 -21.35
C LYS A 169 22.34 -3.30 -21.86
N LYS A 170 21.70 -2.39 -22.59
CA LYS A 170 22.36 -1.19 -23.10
C LYS A 170 22.42 -0.10 -22.03
N LYS A 171 23.62 0.47 -21.84
CA LYS A 171 23.87 1.60 -20.93
C LYS A 171 23.02 2.83 -21.29
N HIS A 172 23.04 3.24 -22.56
CA HIS A 172 22.26 4.37 -23.06
C HIS A 172 21.15 3.91 -24.00
N LYS A 173 19.92 4.36 -23.73
CA LYS A 173 18.73 3.94 -24.45
C LYS A 173 18.10 5.13 -25.18
N THR A 174 18.10 5.11 -26.52
CA THR A 174 17.45 6.17 -27.31
C THR A 174 15.94 5.97 -27.36
N ALA A 175 15.18 7.06 -27.48
CA ALA A 175 13.71 7.02 -27.58
C ALA A 175 13.23 6.13 -28.73
N LYS A 176 13.90 6.19 -29.89
CA LYS A 176 13.60 5.33 -31.05
C LYS A 176 13.78 3.85 -30.74
N MET A 177 14.83 3.49 -30.01
CA MET A 177 15.09 2.11 -29.62
C MET A 177 14.06 1.59 -28.62
N ILE A 178 13.72 2.39 -27.61
CA ILE A 178 12.67 2.07 -26.63
C ILE A 178 11.34 1.87 -27.35
N ARG A 179 10.94 2.82 -28.21
CA ARG A 179 9.70 2.74 -29.00
C ARG A 179 9.67 1.48 -29.89
N LYS A 180 10.76 1.17 -30.60
CA LYS A 180 10.87 -0.07 -31.40
C LYS A 180 10.69 -1.33 -30.53
N GLY A 181 11.28 -1.33 -29.33
CA GLY A 181 11.15 -2.40 -28.35
C GLY A 181 9.73 -2.61 -27.85
N ILE A 182 9.08 -1.53 -27.39
CA ILE A 182 7.69 -1.52 -26.93
C ILE A 182 6.77 -2.05 -28.03
N GLY A 183 6.88 -1.50 -29.25
CA GLY A 183 6.08 -1.97 -30.39
C GLY A 183 6.30 -3.46 -30.71
N GLY A 184 7.53 -3.96 -30.53
CA GLY A 184 7.85 -5.39 -30.63
C GLY A 184 7.13 -6.23 -29.58
N GLN A 185 7.22 -5.84 -28.30
CA GLN A 185 6.55 -6.55 -27.20
C GLN A 185 5.02 -6.53 -27.35
N LEU A 186 4.43 -5.39 -27.71
CA LEU A 186 2.99 -5.27 -27.97
C LEU A 186 2.52 -6.25 -29.05
N ARG A 187 3.30 -6.47 -30.12
CA ARG A 187 2.96 -7.46 -31.15
C ARG A 187 3.00 -8.90 -30.62
N TYR A 188 3.95 -9.24 -29.75
CA TYR A 188 3.99 -10.55 -29.11
C TYR A 188 2.81 -10.76 -28.17
N ILE A 189 2.51 -9.77 -27.32
CA ILE A 189 1.36 -9.80 -26.41
C ILE A 189 0.06 -9.95 -27.19
N ARG A 190 -0.17 -9.15 -28.24
CA ARG A 190 -1.36 -9.27 -29.11
C ARG A 190 -1.54 -10.68 -29.65
N ARG A 191 -0.45 -11.30 -30.12
CA ARG A 191 -0.49 -12.68 -30.64
C ARG A 191 -0.80 -13.68 -29.53
N ASN A 192 -0.20 -13.52 -28.36
CA ASN A 192 -0.45 -14.40 -27.22
C ASN A 192 -1.91 -14.30 -26.75
N LEU A 193 -2.47 -13.10 -26.65
CA LEU A 193 -3.88 -12.90 -26.33
C LEU A 193 -4.79 -13.59 -27.36
N LYS A 194 -4.51 -13.43 -28.66
CA LYS A 194 -5.26 -14.13 -29.72
C LYS A 194 -5.18 -15.66 -29.58
N ASN A 195 -4.00 -16.19 -29.25
CA ASN A 195 -3.83 -17.63 -29.03
C ASN A 195 -4.60 -18.11 -27.79
N ILE A 196 -4.64 -17.31 -26.72
CA ILE A 196 -5.40 -17.62 -25.50
C ILE A 196 -6.89 -17.64 -25.82
N MET A 197 -7.41 -16.67 -26.58
CA MET A 197 -8.82 -16.67 -26.99
C MET A 197 -9.18 -17.95 -27.77
N ALA A 198 -8.37 -18.34 -28.75
CA ALA A 198 -8.59 -19.56 -29.52
C ALA A 198 -8.43 -20.86 -28.70
N LEU A 199 -7.63 -20.84 -27.62
CA LEU A 199 -7.53 -21.95 -26.69
C LEU A 199 -8.68 -21.98 -25.69
N ALA A 200 -9.20 -20.83 -25.28
CA ALA A 200 -10.35 -20.72 -24.38
C ALA A 200 -11.64 -21.28 -25.00
N GLU A 201 -11.74 -21.32 -26.32
CA GLU A 201 -12.83 -22.02 -27.05
C GLU A 201 -12.75 -23.55 -26.91
N LYS A 202 -11.57 -24.10 -26.60
CA LYS A 202 -11.29 -25.55 -26.55
C LYS A 202 -11.07 -26.08 -25.15
N SER A 203 -10.55 -25.22 -24.27
CA SER A 203 -10.15 -25.52 -22.90
C SER A 203 -10.84 -24.54 -21.97
N SER A 204 -11.38 -25.04 -20.86
CA SER A 204 -12.00 -24.19 -19.86
C SER A 204 -10.96 -23.32 -19.16
N LEU A 205 -11.28 -22.05 -18.93
CA LEU A 205 -10.45 -21.12 -18.15
C LEU A 205 -10.34 -21.51 -16.67
N THR A 206 -11.16 -22.46 -16.20
CA THR A 206 -11.07 -23.03 -14.83
C THR A 206 -9.76 -23.78 -14.58
N LEU A 207 -9.02 -24.14 -15.63
CA LEU A 207 -7.67 -24.71 -15.50
C LEU A 207 -6.65 -23.71 -14.93
N LEU A 208 -6.95 -22.41 -15.00
CA LEU A 208 -6.09 -21.38 -14.47
C LEU A 208 -6.31 -21.22 -12.96
N SER A 209 -5.22 -21.13 -12.21
CA SER A 209 -5.31 -20.69 -10.80
C SER A 209 -5.92 -19.29 -10.72
N LYS A 210 -6.56 -18.96 -9.58
CA LYS A 210 -7.09 -17.61 -9.31
C LYS A 210 -6.08 -16.51 -9.63
N ARG A 211 -4.80 -16.73 -9.29
CA ARG A 211 -3.69 -15.82 -9.60
C ARG A 211 -3.45 -15.66 -11.10
N GLN A 212 -3.40 -16.76 -11.85
CA GLN A 212 -3.20 -16.72 -13.31
C GLN A 212 -4.37 -16.06 -14.02
N TYR A 213 -5.60 -16.35 -13.61
CA TYR A 213 -6.80 -15.71 -14.15
C TYR A 213 -6.79 -14.20 -13.89
N ARG A 214 -6.50 -13.76 -12.66
CA ARG A 214 -6.32 -12.33 -12.35
C ARG A 214 -5.23 -11.70 -13.22
N ASN A 215 -4.08 -12.36 -13.35
CA ASN A 215 -2.99 -11.83 -14.19
C ASN A 215 -3.37 -11.76 -15.67
N LEU A 216 -4.25 -12.63 -16.18
CA LEU A 216 -4.77 -12.56 -17.54
C LEU A 216 -5.57 -11.27 -17.75
N LEU A 217 -6.48 -10.95 -16.84
CA LEU A 217 -7.29 -9.72 -16.89
C LEU A 217 -6.40 -8.47 -16.82
N VAL A 218 -5.48 -8.43 -15.86
CA VAL A 218 -4.52 -7.32 -15.72
C VAL A 218 -3.63 -7.21 -16.97
N SER A 219 -3.22 -8.33 -17.58
CA SER A 219 -2.41 -8.33 -18.80
C SER A 219 -3.16 -7.73 -20.00
N GLN A 220 -4.48 -7.95 -20.09
CA GLN A 220 -5.31 -7.34 -21.13
C GLN A 220 -5.37 -5.82 -20.95
N GLU A 221 -5.53 -5.36 -19.71
CA GLU A 221 -5.59 -3.93 -19.41
C GLU A 221 -4.24 -3.23 -19.62
N ILE A 222 -3.13 -3.86 -19.20
CA ILE A 222 -1.77 -3.39 -19.53
C ILE A 222 -1.59 -3.28 -21.05
N TYR A 223 -2.05 -4.27 -21.80
CA TYR A 223 -1.96 -4.24 -23.27
C TYR A 223 -2.76 -3.08 -23.86
N ARG A 224 -3.99 -2.84 -23.37
CA ARG A 224 -4.85 -1.74 -23.81
C ARG A 224 -4.18 -0.38 -23.56
N GLN A 225 -3.78 -0.13 -22.31
CA GLN A 225 -3.11 1.12 -21.89
C GLN A 225 -1.83 1.38 -22.70
N GLN A 226 -0.96 0.38 -22.81
CA GLN A 226 0.32 0.53 -23.51
C GLN A 226 0.16 0.67 -25.02
N LEU A 227 -0.85 0.02 -25.61
CA LEU A 227 -1.18 0.20 -27.03
C LEU A 227 -1.70 1.61 -27.32
N GLU A 228 -2.55 2.15 -26.44
CA GLU A 228 -3.05 3.52 -26.53
C GLU A 228 -1.90 4.53 -26.49
N MET A 229 -1.08 4.46 -25.44
CA MET A 229 0.11 5.30 -25.28
C MET A 229 1.05 5.20 -26.48
N TYR A 230 1.30 3.98 -26.98
CA TYR A 230 2.15 3.77 -28.13
C TYR A 230 1.61 4.43 -29.41
N LYS A 231 0.31 4.25 -29.70
CA LYS A 231 -0.34 4.79 -30.91
C LYS A 231 -0.45 6.30 -30.87
N GLN A 232 -0.89 6.86 -29.75
CA GLN A 232 -1.14 8.30 -29.59
C GLN A 232 0.14 9.08 -29.26
N GLY A 233 1.23 8.40 -28.91
CA GLY A 233 2.48 9.07 -28.50
C GLY A 233 2.43 9.68 -27.10
N LYS A 234 1.41 9.33 -26.31
CA LYS A 234 1.26 9.78 -24.91
C LYS A 234 2.25 9.07 -23.98
N ARG A 235 2.60 9.73 -22.89
CA ARG A 235 3.46 9.19 -21.81
C ARG A 235 2.69 8.87 -20.53
N SER A 236 1.43 9.27 -20.45
CA SER A 236 0.53 9.03 -19.33
C SER A 236 -0.81 8.49 -19.83
N VAL A 237 -1.47 7.78 -18.93
CA VAL A 237 -2.85 7.30 -19.04
C VAL A 237 -3.40 7.28 -17.62
N GLU A 238 -4.71 7.50 -17.49
CA GLU A 238 -5.41 7.34 -16.22
C GLU A 238 -5.30 5.90 -15.73
N ASP A 239 -5.21 5.73 -14.41
CA ASP A 239 -5.07 4.41 -13.76
C ASP A 239 -3.98 3.52 -14.36
N ARG A 240 -2.84 4.13 -14.70
CA ARG A 240 -1.74 3.42 -15.33
C ARG A 240 -1.26 2.27 -14.44
N ILE A 241 -1.32 1.06 -14.98
CA ILE A 241 -0.79 -0.14 -14.34
C ILE A 241 0.72 -0.14 -14.48
N LEU A 242 1.42 -0.17 -13.35
CA LEU A 242 2.88 -0.15 -13.28
C LEU A 242 3.47 -1.53 -12.97
N SER A 243 2.70 -2.39 -12.30
CA SER A 243 3.10 -3.75 -11.92
C SER A 243 1.98 -4.73 -12.23
N LEU A 244 2.34 -5.88 -12.81
CA LEU A 244 1.39 -6.95 -13.09
C LEU A 244 0.85 -7.59 -11.80
N HIS A 245 1.69 -7.67 -10.76
CA HIS A 245 1.34 -8.36 -9.51
C HIS A 245 0.64 -7.45 -8.50
N MET A 246 0.87 -6.15 -8.59
CA MET A 246 0.27 -5.10 -7.77
C MET A 246 -0.29 -4.00 -8.68
N PRO A 247 -1.40 -4.26 -9.39
CA PRO A 247 -1.94 -3.34 -10.39
C PRO A 247 -2.58 -2.08 -9.80
N PHE A 248 -2.81 -2.04 -8.49
CA PHE A 248 -3.39 -0.91 -7.75
C PHE A 248 -2.35 0.13 -7.35
N ILE A 249 -1.04 -0.16 -7.44
CA ILE A 249 -0.01 0.84 -7.10
C ILE A 249 0.00 1.95 -8.15
N ARG A 250 0.05 3.20 -7.67
CA ARG A 250 0.19 4.40 -8.48
C ARG A 250 1.53 5.11 -8.20
N PRO A 251 2.00 5.94 -9.15
CA PRO A 251 3.10 6.85 -8.87
C PRO A 251 2.62 7.97 -7.95
N ILE A 252 3.34 8.22 -6.86
CA ILE A 252 3.10 9.34 -5.95
C ILE A 252 4.22 10.35 -6.15
N VAL A 253 3.88 11.57 -6.60
CA VAL A 253 4.85 12.63 -6.87
C VAL A 253 5.44 13.14 -5.57
N ARG A 254 6.77 13.25 -5.51
CA ARG A 254 7.50 13.86 -4.40
C ARG A 254 7.93 15.27 -4.77
N GLY A 255 7.86 16.19 -3.81
CA GLY A 255 8.43 17.54 -3.93
C GLY A 255 9.92 17.63 -3.54
N LYS A 256 10.62 16.50 -3.38
CA LYS A 256 11.99 16.44 -2.85
C LYS A 256 13.00 16.12 -3.96
N THR A 257 14.21 16.64 -3.84
CA THR A 257 15.26 16.67 -4.90
C THR A 257 15.82 15.31 -5.33
N ASN A 258 15.67 14.25 -4.53
CA ASN A 258 16.35 12.96 -4.78
C ASN A 258 15.58 12.01 -5.72
N ALA A 259 14.25 12.05 -5.72
CA ALA A 259 13.42 11.19 -6.56
C ALA A 259 12.08 11.88 -6.82
N ASP A 260 11.72 12.00 -8.10
CA ASP A 260 10.50 12.71 -8.53
C ASP A 260 9.21 11.98 -8.12
N VAL A 261 9.27 10.64 -8.00
CA VAL A 261 8.12 9.77 -7.72
C VAL A 261 8.49 8.57 -6.86
N GLU A 262 7.57 8.19 -5.99
CA GLU A 262 7.59 6.96 -5.21
C GLU A 262 6.45 6.02 -5.61
N PHE A 263 6.61 4.74 -5.28
CA PHE A 263 5.62 3.72 -5.59
C PHE A 263 5.25 2.97 -4.32
N GLY A 264 4.04 3.20 -3.84
CA GLY A 264 3.52 2.47 -2.70
C GLY A 264 2.30 3.13 -2.10
N VAL A 265 2.14 2.99 -0.78
CA VAL A 265 0.97 3.49 -0.06
C VAL A 265 1.27 4.88 0.44
N LYS A 266 0.40 5.84 0.11
CA LYS A 266 0.35 7.16 0.75
C LYS A 266 -0.40 7.03 2.08
N LEU A 267 0.26 7.40 3.16
CA LEU A 267 -0.23 7.35 4.54
C LEU A 267 -0.29 8.77 5.09
N ALA A 268 -1.41 9.13 5.70
CA ALA A 268 -1.52 10.29 6.57
C ALA A 268 -1.53 9.81 8.02
N ILE A 269 -0.66 10.40 8.83
CA ILE A 269 -0.47 10.06 10.24
C ILE A 269 -0.66 11.33 11.05
N SER A 270 -1.47 11.25 12.11
CA SER A 270 -1.56 12.28 13.13
C SER A 270 -0.81 11.82 14.39
N VAL A 271 -0.23 12.77 15.13
CA VAL A 271 0.38 12.52 16.43
C VAL A 271 -0.18 13.51 17.44
N VAL A 272 -0.80 12.99 18.49
CA VAL A 272 -1.40 13.76 19.60
C VAL A 272 -0.95 13.12 20.90
N GLY A 273 -0.42 13.92 21.84
CA GLY A 273 0.04 13.41 23.13
C GLY A 273 1.17 12.36 23.03
N GLY A 274 1.91 12.31 21.92
CA GLY A 274 2.91 11.28 21.65
C GLY A 274 2.36 9.99 21.03
N PHE A 275 1.05 9.82 20.95
CA PHE A 275 0.38 8.69 20.30
C PHE A 275 0.16 8.98 18.82
N SER A 276 0.42 7.98 17.97
CA SER A 276 0.28 8.09 16.52
C SER A 276 -1.00 7.43 16.04
N TYR A 277 -1.78 8.09 15.20
CA TYR A 277 -2.99 7.53 14.59
C TYR A 277 -2.89 7.54 13.07
N MET A 278 -3.43 6.50 12.46
CA MET A 278 -3.46 6.39 11.01
C MET A 278 -4.74 7.02 10.48
N GLU A 279 -4.64 8.21 9.89
CA GLU A 279 -5.78 8.99 9.41
C GLU A 279 -6.27 8.51 8.04
N SER A 280 -5.34 8.26 7.13
CA SER A 280 -5.67 7.81 5.78
C SER A 280 -4.62 6.85 5.25
N LEU A 281 -5.09 5.86 4.49
CA LEU A 281 -4.28 4.86 3.83
C LEU A 281 -4.81 4.68 2.40
N SER A 282 -4.03 5.07 1.40
CA SER A 282 -4.42 4.94 -0.01
C SER A 282 -3.23 4.63 -0.91
N PHE A 283 -3.47 3.87 -1.97
CA PHE A 283 -2.49 3.68 -3.04
C PHE A 283 -2.57 4.79 -4.11
N ASP A 284 -3.62 5.61 -4.06
CA ASP A 284 -3.80 6.77 -4.91
C ASP A 284 -3.26 8.03 -4.23
N ALA A 285 -2.87 9.01 -5.03
CA ALA A 285 -2.53 10.32 -4.51
C ALA A 285 -3.80 11.04 -4.03
N PHE A 286 -3.80 11.51 -2.79
CA PHE A 286 -4.86 12.36 -2.24
C PHE A 286 -4.31 13.72 -1.81
N ASN A 287 -5.21 14.71 -1.79
CA ASN A 287 -4.89 16.06 -1.32
C ASN A 287 -4.84 16.07 0.21
N GLU A 288 -3.71 16.52 0.73
CA GLU A 288 -3.38 16.52 2.16
C GLU A 288 -4.26 17.51 2.92
N SER A 289 -4.62 18.64 2.29
CA SER A 289 -5.47 19.65 2.92
C SER A 289 -6.87 19.15 3.28
N ASN A 290 -7.40 18.18 2.53
CA ASN A 290 -8.76 17.67 2.73
C ASN A 290 -8.81 16.50 3.72
N THR A 291 -7.66 15.94 4.10
CA THR A 291 -7.57 14.76 4.97
C THR A 291 -7.21 15.16 6.40
N LEU A 292 -6.72 16.38 6.59
CA LEU A 292 -6.07 16.89 7.80
C LEU A 292 -6.78 18.12 8.38
N MET A 293 -7.95 18.47 7.84
CA MET A 293 -8.90 19.47 8.36
C MET A 293 -10.11 18.74 8.92
#